data_AF-A0A1Y3XRZ3-F1
#
_entry.id   AF-A0A1Y3XRZ3-F1
#
_cell.length_a   1.000
_cell.length_b   1.000
_cell.length_c   1.000
_cell.angle_alpha   90.00
_cell.angle_beta   90.00
_cell.angle_gamma   90.00
#
_symmetry.space_group_name_H-M   'P 1'
#
loop_
_entity.id
_entity.type
_entity.pdbx_description
1 polymer ?
#
loop_
_entity_poly.entity_id
_entity_poly.type
_entity_poly.pdbx_seq_one_letter_code
_entity_poly.pdbx_strand_id
1 'polypeptide(L)'
;MKRIFVILLTFVLLLGICPMSALAETGGSGNVDGGGGDMGQGTSQNSWNPGMDGVRITVVDAESGQPVSSSFDLTNKTPSIKIHFGKVSKIQYANGASISPTTGNYDYYTPATPMPRIVSSGSQNASIEAIKKYFCSEYAVKLVAQQTGIAYEELIGGQYKLFLEPIAYFKHNGIMMAMTAHEAALYDNQAGGSLRKTMTSLTHKNLPLAMFLEYADMGFPAYTGATNKTCSNDTIITYLGMGIVWFTDPPEQPEPTDYDYEYRVDTDVITPVTLYAGSEINPDSPATVSFSINGSTYRMNNIVIPSGDSQIAWVKWHTPSEPQDITIYVSTNKGSLSQSTIHAKVVDLSGNDPPDPKATDTMGSWSASSIPSRETKTYAAWSVWWAKWHPYWVWHSTGKNTGYWVDDGWYDYFRDNYSASMTATTRIEPDEKVPTASGDLMKSGYGVTNTVTATVSTSAPLSHYTYGQTAVSYFPEFGYGTYWRLLERLTSGTTARFQFAKNIYSTYNQRVHFSPVWFPDGSYTVNTHVMDIWTPAGMLAMNLTDDVTISGSLYDDWHIAPGNP
;
A
#
# COMPACT_ATOMS: atom_id res chain seq x y z
N MET A 1 -37.93 -51.37 18.85
CA MET A 1 -36.74 -50.67 19.41
C MET A 1 -35.42 -51.13 18.79
N LYS A 2 -35.05 -52.42 18.80
CA LYS A 2 -33.77 -52.89 18.22
C LYS A 2 -33.53 -52.51 16.75
N ARG A 3 -34.56 -52.54 15.89
CA ARG A 3 -34.44 -52.15 14.47
C ARG A 3 -34.23 -50.64 14.26
N ILE A 4 -34.80 -49.79 15.11
CA ILE A 4 -34.61 -48.34 15.06
C ILE A 4 -33.19 -47.98 15.53
N PHE A 5 -32.71 -48.68 16.55
CA PHE A 5 -31.35 -48.48 17.08
C PHE A 5 -30.27 -48.84 16.05
N VAL A 6 -30.47 -49.92 15.28
CA VAL A 6 -29.55 -50.30 14.19
C VAL A 6 -29.54 -49.25 13.08
N ILE A 7 -30.71 -48.74 12.67
CA ILE A 7 -30.79 -47.68 11.64
C ILE A 7 -30.08 -46.40 12.11
N LEU A 8 -30.25 -46.00 13.37
CA LEU A 8 -29.59 -44.83 13.95
C LEU A 8 -28.07 -45.02 14.02
N LEU A 9 -27.60 -46.20 14.43
CA LEU A 9 -26.16 -46.53 14.47
C LEU A 9 -25.54 -46.52 13.07
N THR A 10 -26.29 -47.00 12.06
CA THR A 10 -25.84 -47.02 10.66
C THR A 10 -25.73 -45.59 10.11
N PHE A 11 -26.67 -44.70 10.46
CA PHE A 11 -26.61 -43.28 10.10
C PHE A 11 -25.44 -42.54 10.77
N VAL A 12 -25.15 -42.85 12.03
CA VAL A 12 -24.00 -42.28 12.76
C VAL A 12 -22.67 -42.79 12.20
N LEU A 13 -22.57 -44.08 11.83
CA LEU A 13 -21.39 -44.61 11.12
C LEU A 13 -21.25 -44.02 9.71
N LEU A 14 -22.34 -43.84 8.96
CA LEU A 14 -22.31 -43.20 7.63
C LEU A 14 -21.90 -41.72 7.71
N LEU A 15 -22.28 -41.00 8.77
CA LEU A 15 -21.82 -39.64 9.04
C LEU A 15 -20.35 -39.59 9.49
N GLY A 16 -19.84 -40.65 10.14
CA GLY A 16 -18.44 -40.78 10.56
C GLY A 16 -17.46 -41.24 9.46
N ILE A 17 -17.96 -41.75 8.33
CA ILE A 17 -17.14 -42.24 7.19
C ILE A 17 -17.16 -41.25 6.02
N CYS A 18 -17.88 -40.12 6.10
CA CYS A 18 -17.68 -39.02 5.16
C CYS A 18 -16.24 -38.51 5.30
N PRO A 19 -15.39 -38.59 4.26
CA PRO A 19 -14.08 -37.98 4.30
C PRO A 19 -14.29 -36.47 4.25
N MET A 20 -14.47 -35.85 5.42
CA MET A 20 -14.12 -34.46 5.58
C MET A 20 -12.60 -34.45 5.47
N SER A 21 -12.08 -34.06 4.30
CA SER A 21 -10.67 -33.74 4.12
C SER A 21 -10.34 -32.57 5.04
N ALA A 22 -10.07 -32.86 6.31
CA ALA A 22 -9.49 -31.91 7.22
C ALA A 22 -8.09 -31.64 6.69
N LEU A 23 -7.92 -30.46 6.09
CA LEU A 23 -6.62 -29.94 5.73
C LEU A 23 -5.88 -29.67 7.04
N ALA A 24 -4.76 -30.35 7.27
CA ALA A 24 -3.87 -30.02 8.38
C ALA A 24 -3.36 -28.59 8.17
N GLU A 25 -3.41 -27.78 9.22
CA GLU A 25 -2.91 -26.40 9.20
C GLU A 25 -1.40 -26.42 9.37
N THR A 26 -0.68 -25.55 8.65
CA THR A 26 0.78 -25.40 8.83
C THR A 26 1.15 -24.51 10.03
N GLY A 27 0.17 -24.04 10.80
CA GLY A 27 0.34 -22.92 11.73
C GLY A 27 0.41 -21.56 11.04
N GLY A 28 0.23 -21.50 9.71
CA GLY A 28 0.25 -20.25 8.95
C GLY A 28 -1.05 -19.45 9.09
N SER A 29 -0.93 -18.13 9.00
CA SER A 29 -2.05 -17.19 9.11
C SER A 29 -2.23 -16.37 7.83
N GLY A 30 -3.47 -16.24 7.38
CA GLY A 30 -3.81 -15.54 6.14
C GLY A 30 -4.21 -14.10 6.42
N ASN A 31 -3.45 -13.14 5.90
CA ASN A 31 -3.79 -11.72 5.82
C ASN A 31 -4.59 -11.48 4.54
N VAL A 32 -5.89 -11.73 4.62
CA VAL A 32 -6.81 -11.70 3.48
C VAL A 32 -8.20 -11.32 3.96
N ASP A 33 -8.81 -10.32 3.35
CA ASP A 33 -10.24 -10.04 3.44
C ASP A 33 -10.81 -9.87 2.03
N GLY A 34 -12.12 -9.66 1.91
CA GLY A 34 -12.78 -9.57 0.63
C GLY A 34 -14.17 -8.99 0.67
N GLY A 35 -14.80 -9.06 -0.49
CA GLY A 35 -16.14 -8.56 -0.74
C GLY A 35 -16.60 -8.95 -2.14
N GLY A 36 -17.14 -7.98 -2.86
CA GLY A 36 -17.55 -8.13 -4.24
C GLY A 36 -18.98 -7.65 -4.49
N GLY A 37 -19.70 -8.34 -5.36
CA GLY A 37 -21.06 -7.97 -5.68
C GLY A 37 -21.61 -8.76 -6.86
N ASP A 38 -22.53 -8.12 -7.59
CA ASP A 38 -23.31 -8.78 -8.63
C ASP A 38 -22.52 -9.00 -9.92
N MET A 39 -23.04 -9.89 -10.76
CA MET A 39 -22.43 -10.30 -12.04
C MET A 39 -22.47 -9.22 -13.13
N GLY A 40 -23.35 -8.23 -13.00
CA GLY A 40 -23.67 -7.31 -14.10
C GLY A 40 -24.37 -8.02 -15.27
N GLN A 41 -24.39 -7.35 -16.42
CA GLN A 41 -24.96 -7.87 -17.67
C GLN A 41 -23.83 -8.15 -18.67
N GLY A 42 -23.88 -9.32 -19.33
CA GLY A 42 -22.91 -9.74 -20.33
C GLY A 42 -23.46 -9.74 -21.76
N THR A 43 -22.57 -9.85 -22.74
CA THR A 43 -22.86 -9.99 -24.17
C THR A 43 -22.06 -11.15 -24.76
N SER A 44 -22.30 -11.51 -26.02
CA SER A 44 -21.50 -12.56 -26.70
C SER A 44 -20.02 -12.21 -26.85
N GLN A 45 -19.69 -10.91 -26.83
CA GLN A 45 -18.33 -10.38 -26.95
C GLN A 45 -17.67 -10.09 -25.60
N ASN A 46 -18.46 -9.75 -24.58
CA ASN A 46 -17.98 -9.32 -23.26
C ASN A 46 -18.75 -10.08 -22.18
N SER A 47 -18.14 -11.11 -21.59
CA SER A 47 -18.84 -12.01 -20.68
C SER A 47 -17.90 -12.72 -19.72
N TRP A 48 -18.39 -12.97 -18.51
CA TRP A 48 -17.75 -13.85 -17.54
C TRP A 48 -18.75 -14.88 -17.03
N ASN A 49 -18.31 -16.13 -16.93
CA ASN A 49 -19.10 -17.20 -16.34
C ASN A 49 -18.70 -17.33 -14.86
N PRO A 50 -19.65 -17.25 -13.91
CA PRO A 50 -19.34 -17.27 -12.48
C PRO A 50 -18.46 -18.47 -12.09
N GLY A 51 -17.34 -18.20 -11.43
CA GLY A 51 -16.39 -19.24 -11.00
C GLY A 51 -15.39 -19.66 -12.07
N MET A 52 -15.33 -18.96 -13.21
CA MET A 52 -14.15 -18.97 -14.06
C MET A 52 -13.06 -18.11 -13.42
N ASP A 53 -12.46 -18.65 -12.36
CA ASP A 53 -11.48 -17.99 -11.51
C ASP A 53 -10.28 -18.89 -11.18
N GLY A 54 -9.24 -18.27 -10.63
CA GLY A 54 -8.01 -18.91 -10.19
C GLY A 54 -7.24 -18.03 -9.21
N VAL A 55 -6.07 -18.48 -8.79
CA VAL A 55 -5.14 -17.71 -7.94
C VAL A 55 -3.74 -17.83 -8.51
N ARG A 56 -3.07 -16.70 -8.71
CA ARG A 56 -1.63 -16.63 -8.93
C ARG A 56 -0.93 -16.66 -7.58
N ILE A 57 0.12 -17.47 -7.49
CA ILE A 57 0.96 -17.58 -6.30
C ILE A 57 2.37 -17.17 -6.68
N THR A 58 2.96 -16.32 -5.85
CA THR A 58 4.39 -15.95 -5.88
C THR A 58 4.97 -16.20 -4.49
N VAL A 59 6.08 -16.93 -4.39
CA VAL A 59 6.85 -17.01 -3.14
C VAL A 59 7.78 -15.81 -3.06
N VAL A 60 7.74 -15.13 -1.92
CA VAL A 60 8.47 -13.88 -1.67
C VAL A 60 9.28 -13.98 -0.40
N ASP A 61 10.43 -13.31 -0.39
CA ASP A 61 11.25 -13.14 0.81
C ASP A 61 10.49 -12.29 1.85
N ALA A 62 10.41 -12.77 3.09
CA ALA A 62 9.61 -12.15 4.13
C ALA A 62 10.15 -10.78 4.58
N GLU A 63 11.47 -10.58 4.50
CA GLU A 63 12.15 -9.37 4.94
C GLU A 63 12.23 -8.33 3.81
N SER A 64 12.70 -8.73 2.63
CA SER A 64 12.89 -7.82 1.50
C SER A 64 11.62 -7.59 0.68
N GLY A 65 10.60 -8.43 0.84
CA GLY A 65 9.36 -8.40 0.05
C GLY A 65 9.55 -8.72 -1.44
N GLN A 66 10.71 -9.25 -1.84
CA GLN A 66 11.02 -9.50 -3.25
C GLN A 66 10.62 -10.93 -3.66
N PRO A 67 10.17 -11.15 -4.90
CA PRO A 67 9.93 -12.49 -5.42
C PRO A 67 11.20 -13.34 -5.43
N VAL A 68 11.12 -14.55 -4.87
CA VAL A 68 12.21 -15.56 -4.89
C VAL A 68 11.90 -16.72 -5.83
N SER A 69 10.75 -16.67 -6.50
CA SER A 69 10.29 -17.68 -7.45
C SER A 69 9.56 -17.02 -8.62
N SER A 70 9.42 -17.74 -9.73
CA SER A 70 8.48 -17.37 -10.78
C SER A 70 7.05 -17.66 -10.32
N SER A 71 6.12 -16.74 -10.63
CA SER A 71 4.71 -16.93 -10.30
C SER A 71 4.09 -18.08 -11.09
N PHE A 72 3.15 -18.79 -10.48
CA PHE A 72 2.34 -19.81 -11.15
C PHE A 72 0.86 -19.67 -10.79
N ASP A 73 -0.01 -20.16 -11.69
CA ASP A 73 -1.45 -19.95 -11.59
C ASP A 73 -2.13 -21.29 -11.27
N LEU A 74 -3.00 -21.30 -10.25
CA LEU A 74 -3.87 -22.41 -9.90
C LEU A 74 -5.30 -22.13 -10.39
N THR A 75 -6.00 -23.15 -10.89
CA THR A 75 -7.44 -23.07 -11.17
C THR A 75 -8.13 -24.43 -11.12
N ASN A 76 -9.39 -24.43 -10.66
CA ASN A 76 -10.29 -25.59 -10.74
C ASN A 76 -10.94 -25.75 -12.13
N LYS A 77 -10.59 -24.91 -13.09
CA LYS A 77 -11.20 -24.85 -14.42
C LYS A 77 -10.20 -25.24 -15.50
N THR A 78 -10.71 -25.42 -16.71
CA THR A 78 -9.90 -25.67 -17.91
C THR A 78 -10.07 -24.54 -18.92
N PRO A 79 -9.58 -23.32 -18.62
CA PRO A 79 -9.77 -22.18 -19.48
C PRO A 79 -8.95 -22.29 -20.77
N SER A 80 -9.54 -21.88 -21.90
CA SER A 80 -8.85 -21.78 -23.19
C SER A 80 -8.49 -20.32 -23.45
N ILE A 81 -7.39 -19.86 -22.85
CA ILE A 81 -6.95 -18.47 -22.88
C ILE A 81 -6.21 -18.15 -24.18
N LYS A 82 -6.45 -16.94 -24.71
CA LYS A 82 -5.80 -16.41 -25.91
C LYS A 82 -4.89 -15.23 -25.62
N ILE A 83 -5.17 -14.45 -24.58
CA ILE A 83 -4.32 -13.34 -24.13
C ILE A 83 -4.15 -13.42 -22.61
N HIS A 84 -2.91 -13.26 -22.16
CA HIS A 84 -2.53 -13.09 -20.75
C HIS A 84 -1.32 -12.15 -20.65
N PHE A 85 -0.78 -11.90 -19.46
CA PHE A 85 0.31 -10.92 -19.23
C PHE A 85 1.56 -11.54 -18.61
N GLY A 86 1.90 -12.76 -19.02
CA GLY A 86 3.21 -13.36 -18.72
C GLY A 86 3.47 -13.75 -17.26
N LYS A 87 2.44 -13.76 -16.41
CA LYS A 87 2.53 -14.11 -14.98
C LYS A 87 3.41 -13.19 -14.12
N VAL A 88 3.54 -11.94 -14.55
CA VAL A 88 4.20 -10.89 -13.76
C VAL A 88 3.35 -10.62 -12.53
N SER A 89 3.97 -10.61 -11.35
CA SER A 89 3.26 -10.38 -10.10
C SER A 89 3.04 -8.88 -9.83
N LYS A 90 2.03 -8.55 -9.03
CA LYS A 90 1.81 -7.18 -8.56
C LYS A 90 3.03 -6.52 -7.93
N ILE A 91 3.87 -7.27 -7.21
CA ILE A 91 5.14 -6.77 -6.65
C ILE A 91 6.10 -6.33 -7.75
N GLN A 92 6.22 -7.12 -8.83
CA GLN A 92 7.07 -6.76 -9.96
C GLN A 92 6.54 -5.54 -10.72
N TYR A 93 5.22 -5.42 -10.88
CA TYR A 93 4.60 -4.22 -11.44
C TYR A 93 4.85 -2.97 -10.58
N ALA A 94 4.73 -3.10 -9.24
CA ALA A 94 5.06 -2.03 -8.31
C ALA A 94 6.54 -1.60 -8.40
N ASN A 95 7.43 -2.53 -8.76
CA ASN A 95 8.85 -2.28 -8.99
C ASN A 95 9.19 -1.89 -10.45
N GLY A 96 8.20 -1.44 -11.23
CA GLY A 96 8.41 -0.81 -12.54
C GLY A 96 8.27 -1.74 -13.75
N ALA A 97 7.83 -2.99 -13.57
CA ALA A 97 7.49 -3.83 -14.72
C ALA A 97 6.35 -3.19 -15.54
N SER A 98 6.47 -3.21 -16.86
CA SER A 98 5.43 -2.70 -17.76
C SER A 98 4.43 -3.80 -18.11
N ILE A 99 3.15 -3.45 -18.21
CA ILE A 99 2.14 -4.40 -18.71
C ILE A 99 2.27 -4.57 -20.22
N SER A 100 2.30 -5.83 -20.67
CA SER A 100 2.39 -6.19 -22.09
C SER A 100 1.60 -7.49 -22.35
N PRO A 101 0.65 -7.50 -23.30
CA PRO A 101 -0.13 -8.69 -23.61
C PRO A 101 0.72 -9.71 -24.37
N THR A 102 0.52 -10.99 -24.06
CA THR A 102 1.11 -12.12 -24.79
C THR A 102 0.03 -13.06 -25.30
N THR A 103 0.29 -13.66 -26.46
CA THR A 103 -0.55 -14.67 -27.13
C THR A 103 0.04 -16.08 -27.03
N GLY A 104 1.04 -16.26 -26.17
CA GLY A 104 1.62 -17.56 -25.87
C GLY A 104 0.63 -18.52 -25.21
N ASN A 105 1.08 -19.76 -25.00
CA ASN A 105 0.30 -20.75 -24.27
C ASN A 105 0.11 -20.29 -22.81
N TYR A 106 -1.12 -20.41 -22.32
CA TYR A 106 -1.43 -20.12 -20.93
C TYR A 106 -1.38 -21.40 -20.11
N ASP A 107 -0.31 -21.56 -19.35
CA ASP A 107 -0.12 -22.70 -18.46
C ASP A 107 -0.77 -22.44 -17.09
N TYR A 108 -1.40 -23.45 -16.52
CA TYR A 108 -1.97 -23.43 -15.18
C TYR A 108 -1.90 -24.82 -14.57
N TYR A 109 -2.04 -24.89 -13.24
CA TYR A 109 -2.11 -26.16 -12.52
C TYR A 109 -3.50 -26.36 -11.92
N THR A 110 -4.04 -27.55 -12.10
CA THR A 110 -5.28 -27.97 -11.42
C THR A 110 -4.91 -28.71 -10.15
N PRO A 111 -5.24 -28.16 -8.97
CA PRO A 111 -4.91 -28.82 -7.72
C PRO A 111 -5.80 -30.06 -7.51
N ALA A 112 -5.22 -31.12 -6.94
CA ALA A 112 -5.93 -32.36 -6.64
C ALA A 112 -7.04 -32.14 -5.59
N THR A 113 -6.76 -31.34 -4.56
CA THR A 113 -7.79 -30.79 -3.66
C THR A 113 -8.31 -29.50 -4.29
N PRO A 114 -9.60 -29.41 -4.65
CA PRO A 114 -10.13 -28.22 -5.30
C PRO A 114 -10.02 -26.98 -4.41
N MET A 115 -9.67 -25.84 -5.01
CA MET A 115 -9.67 -24.55 -4.31
C MET A 115 -11.11 -24.14 -3.93
N PRO A 116 -11.28 -23.34 -2.87
CA PRO A 116 -12.54 -22.61 -2.67
C PRO A 116 -12.79 -21.64 -3.84
N ARG A 117 -14.03 -21.19 -3.96
CA ARG A 117 -14.37 -20.10 -4.88
C ARG A 117 -13.60 -18.84 -4.47
N ILE A 118 -13.01 -18.17 -5.46
CA ILE A 118 -12.17 -16.98 -5.24
C ILE A 118 -12.96 -15.72 -5.54
N VAL A 119 -13.59 -15.66 -6.71
CA VAL A 119 -14.33 -14.47 -7.15
C VAL A 119 -15.83 -14.66 -6.89
N SER A 120 -16.38 -13.78 -6.07
CA SER A 120 -17.81 -13.71 -5.75
C SER A 120 -18.66 -13.37 -6.98
N SER A 121 -19.91 -13.80 -6.94
CA SER A 121 -20.96 -13.48 -7.90
C SER A 121 -22.28 -13.28 -7.17
N GLY A 122 -23.23 -12.53 -7.74
CA GLY A 122 -24.54 -12.31 -7.12
C GLY A 122 -25.33 -13.60 -6.80
N SER A 123 -24.94 -14.74 -7.36
CA SER A 123 -25.56 -16.06 -7.06
C SER A 123 -24.77 -16.91 -6.05
N GLN A 124 -23.47 -16.68 -5.91
CA GLN A 124 -22.56 -17.48 -5.08
C GLN A 124 -21.39 -16.60 -4.64
N ASN A 125 -21.23 -16.44 -3.33
CA ASN A 125 -20.15 -15.65 -2.74
C ASN A 125 -18.92 -16.52 -2.45
N ALA A 126 -17.74 -15.92 -2.56
CA ALA A 126 -16.52 -16.49 -2.02
C ALA A 126 -16.54 -16.43 -0.47
N SER A 127 -15.77 -17.31 0.17
CA SER A 127 -15.61 -17.33 1.63
C SER A 127 -14.15 -17.06 1.95
N ILE A 128 -13.87 -15.93 2.59
CA ILE A 128 -12.51 -15.57 3.03
C ILE A 128 -11.96 -16.61 4.01
N GLU A 129 -12.79 -17.10 4.95
CA GLU A 129 -12.41 -18.18 5.86
C GLU A 129 -11.96 -19.44 5.10
N ALA A 130 -12.70 -19.84 4.06
CA ALA A 130 -12.33 -20.99 3.24
C ALA A 130 -11.05 -20.74 2.43
N ILE A 131 -10.85 -19.53 1.90
CA ILE A 131 -9.63 -19.12 1.18
C ILE A 131 -8.43 -19.20 2.12
N LYS A 132 -8.50 -18.56 3.30
CA LYS A 132 -7.44 -18.64 4.32
C LYS A 132 -7.14 -20.10 4.69
N LYS A 133 -8.18 -20.88 5.02
CA LYS A 133 -8.03 -22.29 5.37
C LYS A 133 -7.34 -23.11 4.28
N TYR A 134 -7.65 -22.86 3.00
CA TYR A 134 -7.03 -23.58 1.91
C TYR A 134 -5.55 -23.19 1.75
N PHE A 135 -5.23 -21.89 1.66
CA PHE A 135 -3.86 -21.45 1.38
C PHE A 135 -2.92 -21.54 2.59
N CYS A 136 -3.45 -21.60 3.82
CA CYS A 136 -2.69 -21.93 5.04
C CYS A 136 -2.60 -23.45 5.31
N SER A 137 -3.13 -24.29 4.42
CA SER A 137 -3.07 -25.73 4.61
C SER A 137 -1.72 -26.32 4.23
N GLU A 138 -1.32 -27.38 4.91
CA GLU A 138 -0.15 -28.18 4.59
C GLU A 138 -0.18 -28.67 3.13
N TYR A 139 -1.37 -29.03 2.64
CA TYR A 139 -1.57 -29.41 1.25
C TYR A 139 -1.17 -28.29 0.28
N ALA A 140 -1.66 -27.07 0.49
CA ALA A 140 -1.37 -25.95 -0.40
C ALA A 140 0.12 -25.59 -0.37
N VAL A 141 0.74 -25.60 0.82
CA VAL A 141 2.18 -25.30 0.96
C VAL A 141 3.04 -26.38 0.32
N LYS A 142 2.70 -27.67 0.45
CA LYS A 142 3.38 -28.77 -0.26
C LYS A 142 3.22 -28.66 -1.77
N LEU A 143 2.05 -28.24 -2.25
CA LEU A 143 1.84 -27.95 -3.66
C LEU A 143 2.75 -26.81 -4.13
N VAL A 144 2.84 -25.71 -3.36
CA VAL A 144 3.75 -24.60 -3.66
C VAL A 144 5.20 -25.07 -3.70
N ALA A 145 5.66 -25.79 -2.68
CA ALA A 145 7.01 -26.37 -2.61
C ALA A 145 7.35 -27.19 -3.86
N GLN A 146 6.40 -28.03 -4.30
CA GLN A 146 6.58 -28.83 -5.51
C GLN A 146 6.68 -27.96 -6.78
N GLN A 147 5.88 -26.90 -6.90
CA GLN A 147 5.87 -26.06 -8.09
C GLN A 147 7.07 -25.11 -8.17
N THR A 148 7.57 -24.63 -7.03
CA THR A 148 8.70 -23.69 -6.98
C THR A 148 10.05 -24.37 -6.83
N GLY A 149 10.08 -25.61 -6.33
CA GLY A 149 11.30 -26.31 -5.96
C GLY A 149 11.89 -25.88 -4.61
N ILE A 150 11.23 -24.97 -3.89
CA ILE A 150 11.62 -24.55 -2.53
C ILE A 150 11.18 -25.64 -1.55
N ALA A 151 12.04 -26.00 -0.60
CA ALA A 151 11.70 -27.05 0.35
C ALA A 151 10.51 -26.64 1.24
N TYR A 152 9.63 -27.59 1.54
CA TYR A 152 8.47 -27.34 2.42
C TYR A 152 8.89 -26.74 3.77
N GLU A 153 9.96 -27.25 4.38
CA GLU A 153 10.50 -26.77 5.65
C GLU A 153 11.04 -25.34 5.57
N GLU A 154 11.57 -24.93 4.42
CA GLU A 154 12.04 -23.55 4.20
C GLU A 154 10.85 -22.59 4.07
N LEU A 155 9.77 -23.00 3.38
CA LEU A 155 8.55 -22.20 3.28
C LEU A 155 7.95 -21.92 4.65
N ILE A 156 7.81 -22.95 5.48
CA ILE A 156 7.20 -22.78 6.82
C ILE A 156 8.17 -22.21 7.87
N GLY A 157 9.46 -22.09 7.53
CA GLY A 157 10.51 -21.61 8.43
C GLY A 157 10.52 -20.10 8.68
N GLY A 158 9.55 -19.35 8.12
CA GLY A 158 9.39 -17.90 8.35
C GLY A 158 10.23 -16.99 7.46
N GLN A 159 11.12 -17.55 6.65
CA GLN A 159 11.92 -16.79 5.68
C GLN A 159 11.09 -16.33 4.47
N TYR A 160 9.97 -16.99 4.21
CA TYR A 160 9.14 -16.73 3.04
C TYR A 160 7.68 -16.44 3.41
N LYS A 161 7.00 -15.74 2.51
CA LYS A 161 5.54 -15.56 2.51
C LYS A 161 4.98 -16.05 1.18
N LEU A 162 3.69 -16.38 1.14
CA LEU A 162 2.97 -16.56 -0.13
C LEU A 162 2.23 -15.27 -0.47
N PHE A 163 2.47 -14.77 -1.67
CA PHE A 163 1.70 -13.66 -2.24
C PHE A 163 0.67 -14.22 -3.23
N LEU A 164 -0.61 -13.96 -2.94
CA LEU A 164 -1.76 -14.50 -3.66
C LEU A 164 -2.42 -13.38 -4.47
N GLU A 165 -2.74 -13.63 -5.74
CA GLU A 165 -3.50 -12.68 -6.58
C GLU A 165 -4.69 -13.40 -7.23
N PRO A 166 -5.93 -12.90 -7.09
CA PRO A 166 -7.08 -13.52 -7.73
C PRO A 166 -6.99 -13.32 -9.24
N ILE A 167 -7.35 -14.35 -10.00
CA ILE A 167 -7.41 -14.35 -11.46
C ILE A 167 -8.86 -14.53 -11.90
N ALA A 168 -9.30 -13.80 -12.92
CA ALA A 168 -10.52 -14.11 -13.64
C ALA A 168 -10.23 -14.51 -15.10
N TYR A 169 -10.99 -15.49 -15.58
CA TYR A 169 -10.99 -15.92 -16.99
C TYR A 169 -12.28 -15.48 -17.66
N PHE A 170 -12.21 -14.48 -18.52
CA PHE A 170 -13.39 -13.86 -19.12
C PHE A 170 -13.16 -13.51 -20.58
N LYS A 171 -14.25 -13.25 -21.29
CA LYS A 171 -14.23 -12.82 -22.68
C LYS A 171 -14.33 -11.30 -22.74
N HIS A 172 -13.44 -10.66 -23.48
CA HIS A 172 -13.51 -9.24 -23.80
C HIS A 172 -13.24 -9.06 -25.31
N ASN A 173 -14.10 -8.31 -25.99
CA ASN A 173 -14.09 -8.16 -27.45
C ASN A 173 -13.96 -9.49 -28.22
N GLY A 174 -14.65 -10.53 -27.74
CA GLY A 174 -14.65 -11.85 -28.37
C GLY A 174 -13.49 -12.76 -27.98
N ILE A 175 -12.47 -12.22 -27.29
CA ILE A 175 -11.21 -12.91 -26.96
C ILE A 175 -11.23 -13.36 -25.51
N MET A 176 -10.89 -14.63 -25.26
CA MET A 176 -10.73 -15.15 -23.89
C MET A 176 -9.40 -14.69 -23.29
N MET A 177 -9.48 -14.00 -22.15
CA MET A 177 -8.35 -13.39 -21.45
C MET A 177 -8.23 -13.94 -20.03
N ALA A 178 -7.00 -14.01 -19.53
CA ALA A 178 -6.69 -14.24 -18.12
C ALA A 178 -6.02 -12.99 -17.54
N MET A 179 -6.58 -12.45 -16.47
CA MET A 179 -6.03 -11.28 -15.80
C MET A 179 -6.12 -11.42 -14.28
N THR A 180 -5.08 -11.00 -13.57
CA THR A 180 -5.21 -10.58 -12.17
C THR A 180 -5.97 -9.25 -12.10
N ALA A 181 -6.44 -8.88 -10.90
CA ALA A 181 -7.06 -7.56 -10.71
C ALA A 181 -6.09 -6.42 -11.08
N HIS A 182 -4.82 -6.56 -10.73
CA HIS A 182 -3.78 -5.56 -11.00
C HIS A 182 -3.53 -5.42 -12.50
N GLU A 183 -3.41 -6.54 -13.21
CA GLU A 183 -3.28 -6.55 -14.67
C GLU A 183 -4.51 -5.93 -15.35
N ALA A 184 -5.72 -6.20 -14.87
CA ALA A 184 -6.94 -5.61 -15.40
C ALA A 184 -6.95 -4.08 -15.28
N ALA A 185 -6.52 -3.52 -14.15
CA ALA A 185 -6.43 -2.08 -13.95
C ALA A 185 -5.35 -1.42 -14.81
N LEU A 186 -4.16 -2.03 -14.90
CA LEU A 186 -3.06 -1.54 -15.75
C LEU A 186 -3.42 -1.60 -17.25
N TYR A 187 -4.08 -2.69 -17.68
CA TYR A 187 -4.54 -2.83 -19.06
C TYR A 187 -5.63 -1.82 -19.38
N ASP A 188 -6.57 -1.60 -18.47
CA ASP A 188 -7.63 -0.61 -18.65
C ASP A 188 -7.08 0.82 -18.75
N ASN A 189 -6.03 1.14 -17.98
CA ASN A 189 -5.29 2.40 -18.12
C ASN A 189 -4.67 2.56 -19.53
N GLN A 190 -4.05 1.52 -20.08
CA GLN A 190 -3.50 1.56 -21.45
C GLN A 190 -4.59 1.60 -22.52
N ALA A 191 -5.70 0.91 -22.30
CA ALA A 191 -6.79 0.75 -23.26
C ALA A 191 -7.86 1.84 -23.14
N GLY A 192 -7.56 2.94 -22.45
CA GLY A 192 -8.41 4.13 -22.34
C GLY A 192 -9.79 3.87 -21.69
N GLY A 193 -9.88 2.92 -20.75
CA GLY A 193 -11.15 2.59 -20.10
C GLY A 193 -12.05 1.62 -20.89
N SER A 194 -11.55 0.97 -21.94
CA SER A 194 -12.38 0.06 -22.76
C SER A 194 -12.77 -1.23 -22.01
N LEU A 195 -11.87 -1.76 -21.18
CA LEU A 195 -12.12 -2.97 -20.40
C LEU A 195 -13.21 -2.71 -19.36
N ARG A 196 -13.08 -1.61 -18.62
CA ARG A 196 -14.05 -1.25 -17.59
C ARG A 196 -15.40 -0.89 -18.16
N LYS A 197 -15.48 -0.26 -19.34
CA LYS A 197 -16.74 0.09 -19.99
C LYS A 197 -17.61 -1.14 -20.30
N THR A 198 -16.98 -2.28 -20.54
CA THR A 198 -17.67 -3.50 -20.99
C THR A 198 -17.70 -4.61 -19.94
N MET A 199 -16.82 -4.56 -18.93
CA MET A 199 -16.65 -5.60 -17.92
C MET A 199 -16.63 -5.06 -16.48
N THR A 200 -17.21 -3.87 -16.20
CA THR A 200 -17.13 -3.16 -14.91
C THR A 200 -17.36 -4.06 -13.68
N SER A 201 -18.46 -4.81 -13.67
CA SER A 201 -18.88 -5.62 -12.52
C SER A 201 -17.86 -6.70 -12.16
N LEU A 202 -17.11 -7.21 -13.12
CA LEU A 202 -16.02 -8.14 -12.86
C LEU A 202 -14.73 -7.38 -12.56
N THR A 203 -14.19 -6.66 -13.54
CA THR A 203 -12.79 -6.21 -13.53
C THR A 203 -12.54 -5.06 -12.57
N HIS A 204 -13.58 -4.31 -12.21
CA HIS A 204 -13.49 -3.14 -11.33
C HIS A 204 -14.33 -3.30 -10.07
N LYS A 205 -14.83 -4.51 -9.77
CA LYS A 205 -15.58 -4.78 -8.56
C LYS A 205 -15.30 -6.19 -8.02
N ASN A 206 -15.86 -7.23 -8.64
CA ASN A 206 -15.80 -8.58 -8.05
C ASN A 206 -14.38 -9.17 -8.01
N LEU A 207 -13.60 -9.01 -9.08
CA LEU A 207 -12.22 -9.49 -9.14
C LEU A 207 -11.29 -8.76 -8.16
N PRO A 208 -11.22 -7.41 -8.14
CA PRO A 208 -10.34 -6.72 -7.20
C PRO A 208 -10.77 -6.92 -5.74
N LEU A 209 -12.08 -6.96 -5.45
CA LEU A 209 -12.57 -7.19 -4.09
C LEU A 209 -12.57 -8.67 -3.68
N ALA A 210 -12.12 -9.59 -4.55
CA ALA A 210 -12.04 -11.01 -4.20
C ALA A 210 -11.04 -11.27 -3.05
N MET A 211 -9.93 -10.53 -3.04
CA MET A 211 -8.92 -10.56 -1.98
C MET A 211 -8.28 -9.17 -1.84
N PHE A 212 -8.15 -8.67 -0.62
CA PHE A 212 -7.32 -7.53 -0.25
C PHE A 212 -6.74 -7.75 1.15
N LEU A 213 -5.78 -6.92 1.58
CA LEU A 213 -5.13 -7.11 2.88
C LEU A 213 -5.98 -6.55 4.03
N GLU A 214 -6.08 -7.31 5.11
CA GLU A 214 -6.62 -6.86 6.41
C GLU A 214 -5.63 -5.92 7.09
N TYR A 215 -4.34 -6.22 6.93
CA TYR A 215 -3.23 -5.52 7.55
C TYR A 215 -2.19 -5.13 6.50
N ALA A 216 -1.62 -3.94 6.61
CA ALA A 216 -0.58 -3.49 5.68
C ALA A 216 0.65 -4.41 5.79
N ASP A 217 1.18 -4.84 4.65
CA ASP A 217 2.38 -5.69 4.59
C ASP A 217 3.05 -5.58 3.20
N MET A 218 4.36 -5.81 3.14
CA MET A 218 5.18 -5.77 1.91
C MET A 218 5.02 -4.50 1.06
N GLY A 219 4.84 -3.35 1.72
CA GLY A 219 4.64 -2.06 1.05
C GLY A 219 3.23 -1.84 0.47
N PHE A 220 2.31 -2.79 0.67
CA PHE A 220 0.90 -2.63 0.31
C PHE A 220 0.05 -2.29 1.54
N PRO A 221 -0.78 -1.24 1.45
CA PRO A 221 -1.68 -0.86 2.54
C PRO A 221 -2.88 -1.81 2.66
N ALA A 222 -3.42 -1.91 3.88
CA ALA A 222 -4.74 -2.52 4.12
C ALA A 222 -5.85 -1.70 3.44
N TYR A 223 -6.96 -2.36 3.10
CA TYR A 223 -8.12 -1.69 2.49
C TYR A 223 -9.28 -1.57 3.48
N THR A 224 -9.64 -0.33 3.81
CA THR A 224 -10.78 0.00 4.69
C THR A 224 -11.97 0.61 3.93
N GLY A 225 -11.90 0.63 2.59
CA GLY A 225 -12.94 1.22 1.76
C GLY A 225 -14.16 0.31 1.55
N ALA A 226 -15.07 0.76 0.70
CA ALA A 226 -16.32 0.03 0.45
C ALA A 226 -16.08 -1.31 -0.25
N THR A 227 -16.44 -2.41 0.41
CA THR A 227 -16.23 -3.78 -0.09
C THR A 227 -17.31 -4.28 -1.05
N ASN A 228 -18.22 -3.40 -1.49
CA ASN A 228 -19.33 -3.73 -2.38
C ASN A 228 -19.61 -2.71 -3.50
N LYS A 229 -18.63 -1.85 -3.80
CA LYS A 229 -18.72 -0.79 -4.83
C LYS A 229 -17.68 -0.98 -5.92
N THR A 230 -17.89 -0.32 -7.06
CA THR A 230 -16.90 -0.28 -8.14
C THR A 230 -15.69 0.52 -7.67
N CYS A 231 -14.49 0.00 -7.91
CA CYS A 231 -13.21 0.61 -7.57
C CYS A 231 -12.56 1.26 -8.80
N SER A 232 -11.78 2.31 -8.58
CA SER A 232 -10.96 2.92 -9.64
C SER A 232 -9.71 2.07 -9.92
N ASN A 233 -9.08 2.27 -11.09
CA ASN A 233 -7.80 1.64 -11.39
C ASN A 233 -6.75 1.89 -10.31
N ASP A 234 -6.69 3.12 -9.79
CA ASP A 234 -5.73 3.51 -8.75
C ASP A 234 -5.98 2.77 -7.42
N THR A 235 -7.24 2.63 -7.02
CA THR A 235 -7.62 1.83 -5.85
C THR A 235 -7.22 0.37 -6.03
N ILE A 236 -7.46 -0.20 -7.22
CA ILE A 236 -7.10 -1.59 -7.52
C ILE A 236 -5.58 -1.78 -7.50
N ILE A 237 -4.85 -0.86 -8.13
CA ILE A 237 -3.39 -0.88 -8.20
C ILE A 237 -2.80 -0.78 -6.79
N THR A 238 -3.34 0.09 -5.94
CA THR A 238 -2.76 0.36 -4.61
C THR A 238 -3.18 -0.66 -3.55
N TYR A 239 -4.47 -1.03 -3.48
CA TYR A 239 -5.04 -1.70 -2.30
C TYR A 239 -5.57 -3.12 -2.56
N LEU A 240 -6.05 -3.40 -3.78
CA LEU A 240 -6.92 -4.56 -4.00
C LEU A 240 -6.29 -5.68 -4.82
N GLY A 241 -6.96 -6.82 -4.87
CA GLY A 241 -6.59 -7.97 -5.68
C GLY A 241 -5.34 -8.68 -5.19
N MET A 242 -5.16 -8.79 -3.88
CA MET A 242 -4.03 -9.52 -3.29
C MET A 242 -4.36 -10.09 -1.91
N GLY A 243 -3.59 -11.10 -1.51
CA GLY A 243 -3.63 -11.70 -0.18
C GLY A 243 -2.24 -12.21 0.21
N ILE A 244 -1.96 -12.31 1.51
CA ILE A 244 -0.66 -12.80 2.01
C ILE A 244 -0.87 -13.96 2.96
N VAL A 245 -0.04 -15.00 2.86
CA VAL A 245 0.06 -16.08 3.85
C VAL A 245 1.37 -15.95 4.60
N TRP A 246 1.28 -15.82 5.92
CA TRP A 246 2.40 -15.89 6.85
C TRP A 246 2.56 -17.32 7.36
N PHE A 247 3.80 -17.72 7.64
CA PHE A 247 4.11 -19.02 8.26
C PHE A 247 4.68 -18.90 9.68
N THR A 248 4.89 -17.67 10.14
CA THR A 248 5.18 -17.31 11.52
C THR A 248 3.98 -16.60 12.13
N ASP A 249 4.08 -16.25 13.41
CA ASP A 249 3.14 -15.34 14.04
C ASP A 249 2.93 -14.10 13.16
N PRO A 250 1.68 -13.63 13.01
CA PRO A 250 1.39 -12.36 12.36
C PRO A 250 2.31 -11.26 12.88
N PRO A 251 2.77 -10.32 12.03
CA PRO A 251 3.47 -9.14 12.52
C PRO A 251 2.59 -8.44 13.56
N GLU A 252 3.24 -7.87 14.58
CA GLU A 252 2.56 -7.12 15.62
C GLU A 252 1.69 -6.05 14.96
N GLN A 253 0.37 -6.17 15.16
CA GLN A 253 -0.57 -5.31 14.49
C GLN A 253 -0.57 -3.96 15.20
N PRO A 254 -0.53 -2.83 14.45
CA PRO A 254 -0.75 -1.55 15.07
C PRO A 254 -2.10 -1.59 15.78
N GLU A 255 -2.13 -1.13 17.03
CA GLU A 255 -3.38 -0.99 17.78
C GLU A 255 -4.40 -0.25 16.91
N PRO A 256 -5.63 -0.77 16.75
CA PRO A 256 -6.64 -0.12 15.93
C PRO A 256 -6.81 1.31 16.42
N THR A 257 -6.52 2.25 15.53
CA THR A 257 -6.65 3.68 15.80
C THR A 257 -8.04 4.14 15.38
N ASP A 258 -8.67 4.95 16.21
CA ASP A 258 -9.92 5.64 15.86
C ASP A 258 -9.70 6.77 14.83
N TYR A 259 -8.44 7.01 14.43
CA TYR A 259 -8.04 8.04 13.47
C TYR A 259 -7.72 7.44 12.09
N ASP A 260 -8.32 8.01 11.05
CA ASP A 260 -8.07 7.70 9.65
C ASP A 260 -6.72 8.24 9.15
N TYR A 261 -6.26 9.34 9.75
CA TYR A 261 -4.99 9.99 9.38
C TYR A 261 -4.26 10.54 10.61
N GLU A 262 -2.94 10.45 10.58
CA GLU A 262 -2.06 11.16 11.51
C GLU A 262 -1.23 12.19 10.74
N TYR A 263 -1.38 13.46 11.08
CA TYR A 263 -0.65 14.59 10.50
C TYR A 263 0.28 15.23 11.53
N ARG A 264 1.22 16.06 11.06
CA ARG A 264 2.17 16.77 11.91
C ARG A 264 1.77 18.24 12.00
N VAL A 265 2.07 18.88 13.13
CA VAL A 265 1.84 20.33 13.30
C VAL A 265 2.55 21.13 12.23
N ASP A 266 1.96 22.26 11.80
CA ASP A 266 2.55 23.23 10.87
C ASP A 266 3.02 22.63 9.52
N THR A 267 2.26 21.69 8.96
CA THR A 267 2.55 21.05 7.66
C THR A 267 1.41 21.19 6.65
N ASP A 268 1.75 21.21 5.37
CA ASP A 268 0.76 21.07 4.30
C ASP A 268 0.36 19.60 4.18
N VAL A 269 -0.93 19.30 4.10
CA VAL A 269 -1.42 17.93 3.97
C VAL A 269 -2.45 17.81 2.85
N ILE A 270 -2.64 16.59 2.35
CA ILE A 270 -3.70 16.27 1.39
C ILE A 270 -4.62 15.25 2.01
N THR A 271 -5.90 15.59 2.10
CA THR A 271 -6.94 14.70 2.62
C THR A 271 -7.86 14.25 1.49
N PRO A 272 -7.86 12.96 1.13
CA PRO A 272 -8.69 12.41 0.06
C PRO A 272 -9.96 11.70 0.56
N VAL A 273 -10.96 11.63 -0.33
CA VAL A 273 -12.08 10.68 -0.31
C VAL A 273 -12.31 10.14 -1.72
N THR A 274 -12.96 8.99 -1.85
CA THR A 274 -13.39 8.51 -3.17
C THR A 274 -14.82 8.97 -3.44
N LEU A 275 -15.04 9.61 -4.59
CA LEU A 275 -16.37 9.94 -5.10
C LEU A 275 -16.80 8.87 -6.11
N TYR A 276 -17.95 8.25 -5.86
CA TYR A 276 -18.57 7.25 -6.73
C TYR A 276 -19.77 7.84 -7.48
N ALA A 277 -19.83 7.61 -8.78
CA ALA A 277 -20.90 8.07 -9.66
C ALA A 277 -21.83 6.91 -10.00
N GLY A 278 -23.02 6.87 -9.40
CA GLY A 278 -24.05 5.87 -9.76
C GLY A 278 -24.71 6.15 -11.12
N SER A 279 -24.70 7.42 -11.54
CA SER A 279 -25.13 7.91 -12.85
C SER A 279 -24.03 8.82 -13.41
N GLU A 280 -24.09 9.13 -14.70
CA GLU A 280 -23.16 10.06 -15.33
C GLU A 280 -23.10 11.42 -14.61
N ILE A 281 -21.87 11.89 -14.36
CA ILE A 281 -21.55 13.24 -13.91
C ILE A 281 -20.77 13.90 -15.03
N ASN A 282 -21.36 14.88 -15.71
CA ASN A 282 -20.82 15.49 -16.94
C ASN A 282 -20.61 17.01 -16.78
N PRO A 283 -19.93 17.67 -17.73
CA PRO A 283 -19.65 19.12 -17.66
C PRO A 283 -20.87 20.03 -17.53
N ASP A 284 -22.07 19.62 -17.97
CA ASP A 284 -23.29 20.43 -17.83
C ASP A 284 -23.77 20.50 -16.38
N SER A 285 -23.42 19.50 -15.59
CA SER A 285 -23.80 19.41 -14.20
C SER A 285 -22.72 18.65 -13.41
N PRO A 286 -21.57 19.29 -13.18
CA PRO A 286 -20.43 18.64 -12.54
C PRO A 286 -20.64 18.45 -11.04
N ALA A 287 -19.84 17.55 -10.46
CA ALA A 287 -19.80 17.35 -9.02
C ALA A 287 -18.80 18.30 -8.35
N THR A 288 -19.12 18.61 -7.09
CA THR A 288 -18.27 19.30 -6.12
C THR A 288 -18.23 18.45 -4.86
N VAL A 289 -17.02 18.22 -4.35
CA VAL A 289 -16.80 17.63 -3.02
C VAL A 289 -16.31 18.74 -2.09
N SER A 290 -16.97 18.91 -0.95
CA SER A 290 -16.67 19.93 0.06
C SER A 290 -16.19 19.28 1.34
N PHE A 291 -15.07 19.77 1.87
CA PHE A 291 -14.46 19.35 3.12
C PHE A 291 -14.56 20.50 4.12
N SER A 292 -15.23 20.28 5.25
CA SER A 292 -15.25 21.21 6.38
C SER A 292 -14.16 20.82 7.36
N ILE A 293 -13.15 21.68 7.49
CA ILE A 293 -11.94 21.44 8.30
C ILE A 293 -11.72 22.67 9.17
N ASN A 294 -11.73 22.51 10.50
CA ASN A 294 -11.52 23.60 11.47
C ASN A 294 -12.34 24.87 11.17
N GLY A 295 -13.62 24.70 10.84
CA GLY A 295 -14.53 25.82 10.52
C GLY A 295 -14.34 26.45 9.13
N SER A 296 -13.32 26.05 8.38
CA SER A 296 -13.11 26.44 6.99
C SER A 296 -13.72 25.40 6.04
N THR A 297 -14.06 25.82 4.81
CA THR A 297 -14.55 24.91 3.77
C THR A 297 -13.62 24.90 2.56
N TYR A 298 -13.06 23.73 2.26
CA TYR A 298 -12.23 23.46 1.09
C TYR A 298 -13.04 22.68 0.07
N ARG A 299 -12.77 22.87 -1.22
CA ARG A 299 -13.56 22.23 -2.30
C ARG A 299 -12.71 21.76 -3.45
N MET A 300 -13.08 20.61 -4.00
CA MET A 300 -12.70 20.19 -5.34
C MET A 300 -13.93 20.30 -6.25
N ASN A 301 -13.83 21.13 -7.29
CA ASN A 301 -14.94 21.46 -8.19
C ASN A 301 -14.74 20.84 -9.56
N ASN A 302 -15.78 20.93 -10.40
CA ASN A 302 -15.75 20.52 -11.81
C ASN A 302 -15.40 19.04 -12.00
N ILE A 303 -15.77 18.19 -11.03
CA ILE A 303 -15.51 16.76 -11.11
C ILE A 303 -16.53 16.16 -12.08
N VAL A 304 -16.04 15.46 -13.09
CA VAL A 304 -16.84 14.69 -14.04
C VAL A 304 -16.46 13.23 -13.90
N ILE A 305 -17.42 12.32 -13.97
CA ILE A 305 -17.18 10.89 -13.79
C ILE A 305 -18.22 10.15 -14.66
N PRO A 306 -17.82 9.20 -15.51
CA PRO A 306 -18.79 8.41 -16.28
C PRO A 306 -19.65 7.56 -15.34
N SER A 307 -20.83 7.18 -15.82
CA SER A 307 -21.77 6.37 -15.03
C SER A 307 -21.14 5.06 -14.56
N GLY A 308 -21.29 4.73 -13.27
CA GLY A 308 -20.80 3.49 -12.65
C GLY A 308 -19.35 3.55 -12.14
N ASP A 309 -18.70 4.70 -12.24
CA ASP A 309 -17.27 4.87 -12.01
C ASP A 309 -16.94 5.66 -10.73
N SER A 310 -15.65 5.90 -10.49
CA SER A 310 -15.18 6.69 -9.35
C SER A 310 -13.89 7.45 -9.64
N GLN A 311 -13.64 8.45 -8.80
CA GLN A 311 -12.43 9.26 -8.79
C GLN A 311 -12.07 9.62 -7.35
N ILE A 312 -10.79 9.76 -7.06
CA ILE A 312 -10.35 10.40 -5.82
C ILE A 312 -10.69 11.90 -5.92
N ALA A 313 -11.28 12.43 -4.85
CA ALA A 313 -11.47 13.85 -4.63
C ALA A 313 -10.71 14.24 -3.36
N TRP A 314 -9.96 15.33 -3.40
CA TRP A 314 -9.11 15.72 -2.28
C TRP A 314 -9.04 17.23 -2.12
N VAL A 315 -8.55 17.66 -0.97
CA VAL A 315 -8.18 19.05 -0.70
C VAL A 315 -6.77 19.10 -0.12
N LYS A 316 -6.04 20.14 -0.50
CA LYS A 316 -4.76 20.50 0.12
C LYS A 316 -5.02 21.62 1.13
N TRP A 317 -4.57 21.44 2.37
CA TRP A 317 -4.76 22.39 3.46
C TRP A 317 -3.57 22.34 4.42
N HIS A 318 -3.51 23.27 5.36
CA HIS A 318 -2.40 23.43 6.29
C HIS A 318 -2.84 23.10 7.72
N THR A 319 -2.10 22.25 8.41
CA THR A 319 -2.44 21.81 9.77
C THR A 319 -2.23 22.93 10.79
N PRO A 320 -2.89 22.87 11.97
CA PRO A 320 -2.62 23.79 13.07
C PRO A 320 -1.18 23.68 13.57
N SER A 321 -0.71 24.73 14.25
CA SER A 321 0.62 24.75 14.88
C SER A 321 0.69 23.98 16.20
N GLU A 322 -0.45 23.56 16.75
CA GLU A 322 -0.54 22.85 18.03
C GLU A 322 -1.20 21.48 17.84
N PRO A 323 -0.81 20.45 18.61
CA PRO A 323 -1.44 19.14 18.58
C PRO A 323 -2.93 19.20 18.91
N GLN A 324 -3.76 18.56 18.08
CA GLN A 324 -5.19 18.44 18.31
C GLN A 324 -5.82 17.36 17.44
N ASP A 325 -6.96 16.86 17.87
CA ASP A 325 -7.81 15.98 17.07
C ASP A 325 -8.75 16.82 16.19
N ILE A 326 -8.90 16.44 14.93
CA ILE A 326 -9.71 17.14 13.94
C ILE A 326 -10.73 16.16 13.37
N THR A 327 -12.00 16.55 13.45
CA THR A 327 -13.06 15.86 12.70
C THR A 327 -13.36 16.65 11.43
N ILE A 328 -13.19 16.00 10.28
CA ILE A 328 -13.42 16.58 8.95
C ILE A 328 -14.73 16.04 8.41
N TYR A 329 -15.66 16.94 8.10
CA TYR A 329 -16.94 16.57 7.47
C TYR A 329 -16.85 16.72 5.96
N VAL A 330 -17.20 15.66 5.24
CA VAL A 330 -17.12 15.62 3.78
C VAL A 330 -18.51 15.45 3.19
N SER A 331 -18.81 16.25 2.17
CA SER A 331 -20.11 16.26 1.49
C SER A 331 -19.93 16.41 -0.01
N THR A 332 -20.93 15.97 -0.77
CA THR A 332 -20.97 16.15 -2.23
C THR A 332 -22.37 16.50 -2.70
N ASN A 333 -22.45 17.26 -3.79
CA ASN A 333 -23.72 17.58 -4.44
C ASN A 333 -24.22 16.46 -5.38
N LYS A 334 -23.36 15.50 -5.74
CA LYS A 334 -23.65 14.42 -6.68
C LYS A 334 -22.87 13.16 -6.33
N GLY A 335 -23.42 12.00 -6.66
CA GLY A 335 -22.78 10.72 -6.36
C GLY A 335 -22.79 10.40 -4.86
N SER A 336 -21.92 9.48 -4.46
CA SER A 336 -21.77 9.05 -3.07
C SER A 336 -20.29 9.00 -2.69
N LEU A 337 -19.96 9.29 -1.44
CA LEU A 337 -18.58 9.28 -0.95
C LEU A 337 -18.21 7.95 -0.30
N SER A 338 -16.92 7.61 -0.29
CA SER A 338 -16.40 6.49 0.51
C SER A 338 -16.62 6.70 2.01
N GLN A 339 -16.57 7.95 2.45
CA GLN A 339 -16.80 8.36 3.83
C GLN A 339 -17.25 9.83 3.86
N SER A 340 -18.06 10.18 4.85
CA SER A 340 -18.56 11.54 5.08
C SER A 340 -17.95 12.19 6.33
N THR A 341 -17.20 11.43 7.11
CA THR A 341 -16.51 11.88 8.31
C THR A 341 -15.11 11.27 8.27
N ILE A 342 -14.10 12.08 8.57
CA ILE A 342 -12.71 11.65 8.70
C ILE A 342 -12.21 12.16 10.05
N HIS A 343 -11.63 11.28 10.85
CA HIS A 343 -10.96 11.60 12.10
C HIS A 343 -9.46 11.68 11.86
N ALA A 344 -8.88 12.86 12.03
CA ALA A 344 -7.45 13.09 11.87
C ALA A 344 -6.84 13.52 13.20
N LYS A 345 -5.67 12.96 13.53
CA LYS A 345 -4.88 13.36 14.68
C LYS A 345 -3.71 14.22 14.23
N VAL A 346 -3.55 15.41 14.80
CA VAL A 346 -2.37 16.25 14.56
C VAL A 346 -1.42 16.09 15.75
N VAL A 347 -0.21 15.61 15.49
CA VAL A 347 0.81 15.33 16.52
C VAL A 347 2.00 16.27 16.38
N ASP A 348 2.64 16.56 17.50
CA ASP A 348 3.96 17.21 17.53
C ASP A 348 5.02 16.18 17.89
N LEU A 349 6.10 16.16 17.10
CA LEU A 349 7.25 15.28 17.28
C LEU A 349 8.40 15.99 18.04
N SER A 350 8.23 17.26 18.39
CA SER A 350 9.19 18.00 19.21
C SER A 350 9.23 17.51 20.67
N GLY A 351 10.19 17.99 21.46
CA GLY A 351 10.25 17.75 22.90
C GLY A 351 10.66 16.35 23.34
N ASN A 352 11.06 15.48 22.40
CA ASN A 352 11.57 14.13 22.68
C ASN A 352 13.09 14.00 22.42
N ASP A 353 13.79 15.14 22.47
CA ASP A 353 15.24 15.18 22.28
C ASP A 353 15.95 14.29 23.31
N PRO A 354 16.98 13.53 22.90
CA PRO A 354 17.79 12.75 23.81
C PRO A 354 18.40 13.59 24.94
N PRO A 355 18.50 13.04 26.17
CA PRO A 355 19.24 13.69 27.23
C PRO A 355 20.74 13.80 26.87
N ASP A 356 21.41 14.78 27.46
CA ASP A 356 22.86 14.95 27.29
C ASP A 356 23.63 13.77 27.90
N PRO A 357 24.40 13.00 27.12
CA PRO A 357 25.22 11.93 27.67
C PRO A 357 26.30 12.50 28.57
N LYS A 358 26.47 11.90 29.75
CA LYS A 358 27.49 12.27 30.73
C LYS A 358 28.63 11.28 30.71
N ALA A 359 29.82 11.79 31.03
CA ALA A 359 31.00 10.97 31.28
C ALA A 359 30.76 9.89 32.36
N THR A 360 29.86 10.14 33.30
CA THR A 360 29.51 9.20 34.38
C THR A 360 28.43 8.18 33.99
N ASP A 361 27.84 8.29 32.79
CA ASP A 361 26.81 7.34 32.35
C ASP A 361 27.42 5.95 32.17
N THR A 362 26.60 4.92 32.41
CA THR A 362 27.01 3.53 32.22
C THR A 362 26.02 2.85 31.28
N MET A 363 26.45 1.76 30.62
CA MET A 363 25.60 1.00 29.71
C MET A 363 24.34 0.43 30.38
N GLY A 364 24.33 0.29 31.71
CA GLY A 364 23.18 -0.24 32.45
C GLY A 364 22.72 -1.60 31.91
N SER A 365 21.44 -1.71 31.59
CA SER A 365 20.81 -2.89 30.97
C SER A 365 20.73 -2.83 29.45
N TRP A 366 21.48 -1.93 28.80
CA TRP A 366 21.47 -1.79 27.35
C TRP A 366 21.96 -3.06 26.67
N SER A 367 21.33 -3.38 25.54
CA SER A 367 21.75 -4.38 24.58
C SER A 367 21.49 -3.86 23.18
N ALA A 368 22.25 -4.32 22.19
CA ALA A 368 22.02 -3.97 20.79
C ALA A 368 20.60 -4.35 20.37
N SER A 369 19.88 -3.40 19.76
CA SER A 369 18.56 -3.61 19.17
C SER A 369 18.66 -3.70 17.66
N SER A 370 17.81 -4.51 17.03
CA SER A 370 17.63 -4.47 15.59
C SER A 370 17.09 -3.10 15.16
N ILE A 371 17.56 -2.62 14.01
CA ILE A 371 17.05 -1.39 13.42
C ILE A 371 15.55 -1.58 13.10
N PRO A 372 14.67 -0.68 13.54
CA PRO A 372 13.25 -0.83 13.32
C PRO A 372 12.90 -0.69 11.82
N SER A 373 12.04 -1.60 11.35
CA SER A 373 11.33 -1.41 10.09
C SER A 373 10.22 -0.37 10.32
N ARG A 374 10.17 0.66 9.48
CA ARG A 374 9.15 1.71 9.51
C ARG A 374 8.42 1.74 8.19
N GLU A 375 7.16 2.17 8.19
CA GLU A 375 6.34 2.21 6.98
C GLU A 375 7.03 3.00 5.87
N THR A 376 7.14 2.39 4.69
CA THR A 376 7.73 3.05 3.52
C THR A 376 6.76 3.00 2.35
N LYS A 377 6.58 4.14 1.71
CA LYS A 377 5.85 4.27 0.46
C LYS A 377 6.59 5.28 -0.41
N THR A 378 7.24 4.81 -1.46
CA THR A 378 8.09 5.67 -2.31
C THR A 378 7.44 6.02 -3.65
N TYR A 379 6.26 5.46 -3.93
CA TYR A 379 5.52 5.70 -5.17
C TYR A 379 4.01 5.81 -4.90
N ALA A 380 3.35 6.69 -5.63
CA ALA A 380 1.91 6.83 -5.64
C ALA A 380 1.43 7.21 -7.05
N ALA A 381 0.29 6.67 -7.47
CA ALA A 381 -0.37 6.99 -8.73
C ALA A 381 -1.85 7.27 -8.49
N TRP A 382 -2.40 8.21 -9.25
CA TRP A 382 -3.82 8.57 -9.22
C TRP A 382 -4.25 9.15 -10.56
N SER A 383 -5.55 9.18 -10.80
CA SER A 383 -6.11 9.72 -12.04
C SER A 383 -7.29 10.64 -11.81
N VAL A 384 -7.49 11.56 -12.75
CA VAL A 384 -8.67 12.43 -12.82
C VAL A 384 -9.35 12.26 -14.16
N TRP A 385 -10.68 12.29 -14.13
CA TRP A 385 -11.50 12.29 -15.33
C TRP A 385 -11.63 13.69 -15.91
N TRP A 386 -11.67 13.73 -17.22
CA TRP A 386 -12.18 14.86 -17.98
C TRP A 386 -13.10 14.36 -19.10
N ALA A 387 -13.91 15.27 -19.64
CA ALA A 387 -14.90 14.92 -20.65
C ALA A 387 -14.84 15.90 -21.81
N LYS A 388 -15.15 15.41 -23.01
CA LYS A 388 -15.24 16.20 -24.25
C LYS A 388 -16.57 15.94 -24.92
N TRP A 389 -17.24 17.01 -25.36
CA TRP A 389 -18.45 16.88 -26.16
C TRP A 389 -18.14 16.24 -27.52
N HIS A 390 -18.91 15.23 -27.88
CA HIS A 390 -18.91 14.57 -29.18
C HIS A 390 -20.17 14.98 -29.95
N PRO A 391 -20.05 15.85 -30.98
CA PRO A 391 -21.23 16.32 -31.69
C PRO A 391 -21.82 15.22 -32.57
N TYR A 392 -23.13 15.04 -32.52
CA TYR A 392 -23.89 14.14 -33.37
C TYR A 392 -25.17 14.83 -33.87
N TRP A 393 -25.05 15.45 -35.04
CA TRP A 393 -26.15 16.22 -35.62
C TRP A 393 -27.19 15.31 -36.27
N VAL A 394 -28.42 15.34 -35.74
CA VAL A 394 -29.58 14.61 -36.23
C VAL A 394 -30.61 15.60 -36.78
N TRP A 395 -31.19 15.28 -37.93
CA TRP A 395 -32.28 16.06 -38.49
C TRP A 395 -33.62 15.65 -37.87
N HIS A 396 -34.27 16.58 -37.18
CA HIS A 396 -35.61 16.40 -36.61
C HIS A 396 -36.65 17.03 -37.54
N SER A 397 -37.48 16.22 -38.18
CA SER A 397 -38.54 16.69 -39.10
C SER A 397 -39.76 17.19 -38.32
N THR A 398 -40.27 18.37 -38.69
CA THR A 398 -41.52 18.96 -38.17
C THR A 398 -42.66 18.95 -39.19
N GLY A 399 -42.45 18.33 -40.36
CA GLY A 399 -43.41 18.31 -41.46
C GLY A 399 -42.77 18.05 -42.82
N LYS A 400 -43.58 18.05 -43.88
CA LYS A 400 -43.11 17.84 -45.26
C LYS A 400 -42.18 19.00 -45.65
N ASN A 401 -40.89 18.72 -45.71
CA ASN A 401 -39.79 19.66 -45.99
C ASN A 401 -39.56 20.73 -44.89
N THR A 402 -39.99 20.48 -43.67
CA THR A 402 -39.67 21.34 -42.51
C THR A 402 -39.01 20.53 -41.41
N GLY A 403 -38.04 21.13 -40.72
CA GLY A 403 -37.28 20.50 -39.66
C GLY A 403 -36.11 21.37 -39.21
N TYR A 404 -35.34 20.88 -38.23
CA TYR A 404 -34.15 21.53 -37.71
C TYR A 404 -33.10 20.48 -37.32
N TRP A 405 -31.84 20.88 -37.35
CA TRP A 405 -30.74 20.04 -36.86
C TRP A 405 -30.65 20.17 -35.33
N VAL A 406 -30.61 19.04 -34.64
CA VAL A 406 -30.34 18.96 -33.19
C VAL A 406 -29.03 18.21 -33.01
N ASP A 407 -28.17 18.71 -32.14
CA ASP A 407 -27.00 17.98 -31.71
C ASP A 407 -27.43 17.00 -30.60
N ASP A 408 -27.67 15.75 -30.98
CA ASP A 408 -27.97 14.62 -30.07
C ASP A 408 -26.66 13.95 -29.62
N GLY A 409 -25.59 14.75 -29.50
CA GLY A 409 -24.26 14.32 -29.07
C GLY A 409 -24.21 13.78 -27.64
N TRP A 410 -23.02 13.35 -27.24
CA TRP A 410 -22.74 12.81 -25.90
C TRP A 410 -21.35 13.23 -25.43
N TYR A 411 -21.05 13.02 -24.14
CA TYR A 411 -19.71 13.25 -23.62
C TYR A 411 -18.85 12.00 -23.75
N ASP A 412 -17.70 12.13 -24.42
CA ASP A 412 -16.60 11.17 -24.36
C ASP A 412 -15.76 11.45 -23.12
N TYR A 413 -15.46 10.42 -22.33
CA TYR A 413 -14.70 10.53 -21.08
C TYR A 413 -13.27 10.01 -21.25
N PHE A 414 -12.33 10.72 -20.63
CA PHE A 414 -10.89 10.47 -20.70
C PHE A 414 -10.25 10.61 -19.32
N ARG A 415 -9.10 9.97 -19.11
CA ARG A 415 -8.35 10.05 -17.86
C ARG A 415 -6.99 10.68 -18.06
N ASP A 416 -6.67 11.62 -17.19
CA ASP A 416 -5.29 12.07 -16.98
C ASP A 416 -4.72 11.26 -15.81
N ASN A 417 -3.65 10.52 -16.08
CA ASN A 417 -2.95 9.72 -15.08
C ASN A 417 -1.74 10.48 -14.56
N TYR A 418 -1.65 10.60 -13.24
CA TYR A 418 -0.56 11.22 -12.54
C TYR A 418 0.16 10.21 -11.66
N SER A 419 1.44 10.48 -11.41
CA SER A 419 2.24 9.72 -10.47
C SER A 419 3.24 10.62 -9.77
N ALA A 420 3.55 10.29 -8.53
CA ALA A 420 4.65 10.86 -7.77
C ALA A 420 5.52 9.72 -7.21
N SER A 421 6.82 9.99 -7.15
CA SER A 421 7.81 9.12 -6.54
C SER A 421 8.76 9.94 -5.68
N MET A 422 9.38 9.31 -4.70
CA MET A 422 10.43 9.92 -3.90
C MET A 422 11.67 9.03 -3.82
N THR A 423 12.82 9.70 -3.74
CA THR A 423 14.09 9.12 -3.32
C THR A 423 14.62 9.91 -2.14
N ALA A 424 15.22 9.25 -1.15
CA ALA A 424 15.87 9.95 -0.06
C ALA A 424 17.19 9.29 0.32
N THR A 425 18.12 10.10 0.81
CA THR A 425 19.43 9.67 1.32
C THR A 425 19.69 10.34 2.65
N THR A 426 20.32 9.63 3.58
CA THR A 426 20.82 10.15 4.84
C THR A 426 22.33 10.03 4.86
N ARG A 427 23.03 10.98 5.48
CA ARG A 427 24.47 10.93 5.67
C ARG A 427 24.82 11.27 7.11
N ILE A 428 25.35 10.30 7.83
CA ILE A 428 25.88 10.42 9.19
C ILE A 428 27.39 10.56 9.10
N GLU A 429 27.93 11.59 9.74
CA GLU A 429 29.37 11.87 9.74
C GLU A 429 29.79 12.31 11.15
N PRO A 430 31.04 12.02 11.59
CA PRO A 430 31.58 12.61 12.80
C PRO A 430 31.50 14.14 12.75
N ASP A 431 31.19 14.77 13.87
CA ASP A 431 31.16 16.23 13.95
C ASP A 431 32.54 16.85 13.67
N GLU A 432 32.55 18.07 13.13
CA GLU A 432 33.81 18.78 12.81
C GLU A 432 34.71 19.04 14.04
N LYS A 433 34.19 18.91 15.27
CA LYS A 433 34.98 19.04 16.52
C LYS A 433 35.54 17.73 17.04
N VAL A 434 35.30 16.60 16.37
CA VAL A 434 35.87 15.32 16.77
C VAL A 434 37.36 15.30 16.39
N PRO A 435 38.29 15.34 17.37
CA PRO A 435 39.70 15.62 17.11
C PRO A 435 40.43 14.47 16.41
N THR A 436 39.93 13.25 16.58
CA THR A 436 40.54 12.00 16.10
C THR A 436 39.73 11.34 14.99
N ALA A 437 38.72 12.04 14.44
CA ALA A 437 37.92 11.51 13.35
C ALA A 437 38.77 11.25 12.09
N SER A 438 38.53 10.12 11.44
CA SER A 438 39.18 9.76 10.17
C SER A 438 38.16 9.08 9.25
N GLY A 439 37.64 9.83 8.27
CA GLY A 439 36.46 9.38 7.52
C GLY A 439 35.28 9.22 8.47
N ASP A 440 34.62 8.06 8.43
CA ASP A 440 33.50 7.74 9.31
C ASP A 440 33.95 7.08 10.64
N LEU A 441 35.27 6.98 10.90
CA LEU A 441 35.80 6.48 12.17
C LEU A 441 35.82 7.60 13.22
N MET A 442 35.30 7.31 14.42
CA MET A 442 35.37 8.19 15.59
C MET A 442 35.43 7.38 16.89
N LYS A 443 35.68 8.04 18.01
CA LYS A 443 35.53 7.43 19.34
C LYS A 443 34.13 7.69 19.91
N SER A 444 33.66 6.83 20.80
CA SER A 444 32.41 7.05 21.54
C SER A 444 32.52 8.27 22.47
N GLY A 445 31.39 8.90 22.81
CA GLY A 445 31.36 10.14 23.59
C GLY A 445 31.46 11.41 22.76
N TYR A 446 31.79 11.29 21.47
CA TYR A 446 31.82 12.40 20.53
C TYR A 446 30.51 12.50 19.73
N GLY A 447 30.38 13.63 19.03
CA GLY A 447 29.18 13.99 18.29
C GLY A 447 29.16 13.49 16.84
N VAL A 448 27.96 13.18 16.35
CA VAL A 448 27.66 12.93 14.93
C VAL A 448 26.70 13.98 14.39
N THR A 449 26.83 14.28 13.10
CA THR A 449 25.89 15.12 12.36
C THR A 449 25.04 14.25 11.44
N ASN A 450 23.88 14.76 11.01
CA ASN A 450 23.05 14.12 10.02
C ASN A 450 22.64 15.13 8.95
N THR A 451 22.82 14.77 7.68
CA THR A 451 22.26 15.48 6.53
C THR A 451 21.36 14.56 5.72
N VAL A 452 20.08 14.93 5.62
CA VAL A 452 19.08 14.19 4.84
C VAL A 452 18.71 14.98 3.61
N THR A 453 18.62 14.30 2.48
CA THR A 453 18.12 14.86 1.22
C THR A 453 16.96 14.00 0.72
N ALA A 454 15.82 14.63 0.45
CA ALA A 454 14.63 13.96 -0.08
C ALA A 454 14.18 14.65 -1.37
N THR A 455 14.11 13.89 -2.46
CA THR A 455 13.76 14.39 -3.79
C THR A 455 12.46 13.76 -4.27
N VAL A 456 11.52 14.60 -4.70
CA VAL A 456 10.22 14.21 -5.26
C VAL A 456 10.24 14.37 -6.77
N SER A 457 9.82 13.34 -7.50
CA SER A 457 9.60 13.38 -8.96
C SER A 457 8.14 13.09 -9.25
N THR A 458 7.47 13.96 -10.01
CA THR A 458 6.03 13.86 -10.24
C THR A 458 5.61 14.42 -11.60
N SER A 459 4.55 13.83 -12.18
CA SER A 459 3.87 14.34 -13.37
C SER A 459 2.67 15.25 -13.02
N ALA A 460 2.34 15.39 -11.74
CA ALA A 460 1.16 16.09 -11.27
C ALA A 460 1.37 17.61 -11.10
N PRO A 461 0.31 18.42 -11.18
CA PRO A 461 0.38 19.84 -10.81
C PRO A 461 0.54 20.03 -9.29
N LEU A 462 1.06 21.19 -8.89
CA LEU A 462 1.42 21.54 -7.49
C LEU A 462 0.28 21.41 -6.47
N SER A 463 -0.98 21.46 -6.90
CA SER A 463 -2.16 21.27 -6.04
C SER A 463 -2.40 19.80 -5.66
N HIS A 464 -1.69 18.86 -6.27
CA HIS A 464 -1.87 17.42 -6.04
C HIS A 464 -0.78 16.82 -5.14
N TYR A 465 0.18 17.61 -4.65
CA TYR A 465 1.21 17.04 -3.79
C TYR A 465 1.82 18.05 -2.81
N THR A 466 2.61 17.54 -1.86
CA THR A 466 3.52 18.32 -1.01
C THR A 466 4.96 17.84 -1.21
N TYR A 467 5.92 18.65 -0.78
CA TYR A 467 7.33 18.27 -0.74
C TYR A 467 7.67 17.63 0.61
N GLY A 468 8.92 17.19 0.81
CA GLY A 468 9.36 16.71 2.12
C GLY A 468 9.21 17.78 3.21
N GLN A 469 8.61 17.43 4.34
CA GLN A 469 8.35 18.39 5.43
C GLN A 469 8.93 17.94 6.77
N THR A 470 9.04 16.65 7.00
CA THR A 470 9.44 16.09 8.29
C THR A 470 10.49 15.01 8.12
N ALA A 471 11.53 15.06 8.96
CA ALA A 471 12.51 13.99 9.10
C ALA A 471 12.87 13.80 10.58
N VAL A 472 12.93 12.56 11.05
CA VAL A 472 13.18 12.22 12.46
C VAL A 472 14.24 11.14 12.55
N SER A 473 15.22 11.29 13.45
CA SER A 473 16.27 10.30 13.68
C SER A 473 16.19 9.67 15.05
N TYR A 474 16.43 8.36 15.10
CA TYR A 474 16.42 7.50 16.27
C TYR A 474 17.80 6.86 16.45
N PHE A 475 18.17 6.58 17.70
CA PHE A 475 19.55 6.24 18.05
C PHE A 475 19.66 4.87 18.77
N PRO A 476 20.78 4.14 18.57
CA PRO A 476 20.94 2.78 19.07
C PRO A 476 21.03 2.69 20.60
N GLU A 477 21.56 3.70 21.27
CA GLU A 477 21.66 3.74 22.75
C GLU A 477 20.29 3.77 23.44
N PHE A 478 19.23 4.12 22.72
CA PHE A 478 17.84 4.11 23.19
C PHE A 478 16.99 3.02 22.53
N GLY A 479 17.65 2.03 21.91
CA GLY A 479 16.99 0.95 21.18
C GLY A 479 16.06 1.44 20.06
N TYR A 480 16.33 2.62 19.51
CA TYR A 480 15.50 3.31 18.50
C TYR A 480 14.05 3.64 18.92
N GLY A 481 13.74 3.61 20.22
CA GLY A 481 12.38 3.80 20.73
C GLY A 481 12.19 5.04 21.60
N THR A 482 12.98 5.18 22.67
CA THR A 482 12.66 6.10 23.78
C THR A 482 12.83 7.58 23.43
N TYR A 483 13.85 7.93 22.64
CA TYR A 483 14.17 9.32 22.29
C TYR A 483 14.47 9.43 20.80
N TRP A 484 14.26 10.63 20.26
CA TRP A 484 14.56 10.95 18.86
C TRP A 484 14.89 12.43 18.68
N ARG A 485 15.59 12.73 17.59
CA ARG A 485 15.82 14.11 17.16
C ARG A 485 14.95 14.42 15.97
N LEU A 486 14.10 15.44 16.11
CA LEU A 486 13.43 16.08 14.98
C LEU A 486 14.45 16.92 14.21
N LEU A 487 14.52 16.71 12.89
CA LEU A 487 15.43 17.47 12.04
C LEU A 487 14.77 18.78 11.59
N GLU A 488 15.57 19.83 11.51
CA GLU A 488 15.18 21.11 10.95
C GLU A 488 15.25 21.06 9.41
N ARG A 489 14.16 21.43 8.75
CA ARG A 489 14.10 21.58 7.30
C ARG A 489 14.81 22.87 6.87
N LEU A 490 15.97 22.72 6.23
CA LEU A 490 16.78 23.85 5.77
C LEU A 490 16.32 24.39 4.42
N THR A 491 15.84 23.50 3.55
CA THR A 491 15.31 23.87 2.22
C THR A 491 14.07 23.04 1.92
N SER A 492 13.07 23.68 1.32
CA SER A 492 11.86 23.04 0.80
C SER A 492 11.89 23.02 -0.74
N GLY A 493 10.92 22.34 -1.35
CA GLY A 493 10.82 22.20 -2.81
C GLY A 493 11.12 20.78 -3.27
N THR A 494 11.32 20.63 -4.59
CA THR A 494 11.53 19.33 -5.25
C THR A 494 12.61 18.50 -4.56
N THR A 495 13.67 19.14 -4.08
CA THR A 495 14.69 18.54 -3.23
C THR A 495 14.68 19.26 -1.88
N ALA A 496 14.10 18.62 -0.87
CA ALA A 496 14.13 19.11 0.50
C ALA A 496 15.40 18.62 1.21
N ARG A 497 16.00 19.47 2.04
CA ARG A 497 17.17 19.11 2.87
C ARG A 497 16.91 19.35 4.33
N PHE A 498 17.36 18.42 5.15
CA PHE A 498 17.19 18.46 6.60
C PHE A 498 18.52 18.20 7.30
N GLN A 499 18.67 18.77 8.49
CA GLN A 499 19.76 18.47 9.42
C GLN A 499 19.23 18.44 10.85
N PHE A 500 20.00 17.90 11.79
CA PHE A 500 19.62 18.02 13.20
C PHE A 500 19.31 19.47 13.58
N ALA A 501 18.25 19.68 14.36
CA ALA A 501 18.07 20.93 15.08
C ALA A 501 19.31 21.19 15.96
N LYS A 502 19.60 22.46 16.24
CA LYS A 502 20.73 22.83 17.09
C LYS A 502 20.62 22.16 18.46
N ASN A 503 21.72 21.57 18.92
CA ASN A 503 21.75 20.88 20.19
C ASN A 503 22.01 21.87 21.34
N ILE A 504 21.08 21.96 22.29
CA ILE A 504 21.19 22.81 23.48
C ILE A 504 22.39 22.45 24.38
N TYR A 505 22.87 21.21 24.29
CA TYR A 505 24.02 20.72 25.06
C TYR A 505 25.36 20.95 24.36
N SER A 506 25.35 21.33 23.08
CA SER A 506 26.57 21.64 22.36
C SER A 506 27.13 22.99 22.82
N THR A 507 28.37 23.00 23.33
CA THR A 507 29.11 24.23 23.67
C THR A 507 29.18 25.23 22.51
N TYR A 508 29.26 24.74 21.27
CA TYR A 508 29.34 25.55 20.05
C TYR A 508 28.00 25.73 19.33
N ASN A 509 26.87 25.35 19.95
CA ASN A 509 25.53 25.42 19.35
C ASN A 509 25.42 24.69 17.99
N GLN A 510 26.10 23.54 17.87
CA GLN A 510 26.18 22.73 16.65
C GLN A 510 24.93 21.86 16.46
N ARG A 511 24.73 21.44 15.20
CA ARG A 511 23.67 20.52 14.77
C ARG A 511 24.13 19.06 14.94
N VAL A 512 24.36 18.68 16.20
CA VAL A 512 25.07 17.45 16.55
C VAL A 512 24.29 16.60 17.54
N HIS A 513 24.38 15.28 17.43
CA HIS A 513 23.95 14.33 18.46
C HIS A 513 25.17 13.68 19.10
N PHE A 514 25.25 13.63 20.44
CA PHE A 514 26.39 13.02 21.13
C PHE A 514 26.11 11.55 21.41
N SER A 515 27.05 10.68 21.04
CA SER A 515 27.03 9.28 21.45
C SER A 515 27.42 9.15 22.94
N PRO A 516 26.90 8.16 23.68
CA PRO A 516 27.38 7.89 25.04
C PRO A 516 28.84 7.43 25.06
N VAL A 517 29.61 7.82 26.08
CA VAL A 517 31.03 7.41 26.22
C VAL A 517 31.18 5.90 26.38
N TRP A 518 30.21 5.23 26.99
CA TRP A 518 30.23 3.78 27.18
C TRP A 518 29.85 2.97 25.93
N PHE A 519 29.40 3.63 24.84
CA PHE A 519 28.93 2.91 23.66
C PHE A 519 30.05 2.03 23.07
N PRO A 520 29.78 0.75 22.77
CA PRO A 520 30.82 -0.19 22.39
C PRO A 520 31.41 0.08 21.01
N ASP A 521 32.62 -0.44 20.78
CA ASP A 521 33.24 -0.49 19.46
C ASP A 521 32.35 -1.24 18.46
N GLY A 522 32.26 -0.70 17.23
CA GLY A 522 31.41 -1.24 16.18
C GLY A 522 30.69 -0.15 15.39
N SER A 523 29.63 -0.54 14.68
CA SER A 523 28.81 0.41 13.92
C SER A 523 27.84 1.15 14.85
N TYR A 524 27.85 2.48 14.78
CA TYR A 524 26.86 3.35 15.40
C TYR A 524 25.87 3.79 14.32
N THR A 525 24.84 2.96 14.09
CA THR A 525 23.87 3.19 13.03
C THR A 525 22.70 4.06 13.50
N VAL A 526 22.47 5.18 12.81
CA VAL A 526 21.31 6.05 13.06
C VAL A 526 20.20 5.67 12.10
N ASN A 527 18.97 5.51 12.61
CA ASN A 527 17.78 5.27 11.80
C ASN A 527 17.02 6.58 11.59
N THR A 528 16.80 6.98 10.34
CA THR A 528 16.13 8.23 10.00
C THR A 528 14.88 7.97 9.16
N HIS A 529 13.73 8.52 9.57
CA HIS A 529 12.48 8.41 8.86
C HIS A 529 12.08 9.76 8.24
N VAL A 530 11.92 9.79 6.91
CA VAL A 530 11.45 10.96 6.16
C VAL A 530 9.99 10.75 5.79
N MET A 531 9.14 11.75 6.05
CA MET A 531 7.69 11.66 5.88
C MET A 531 7.06 13.00 5.46
N ASP A 532 5.73 13.03 5.41
CA ASP A 532 4.89 14.18 5.05
C ASP A 532 4.98 14.67 3.60
N ILE A 533 5.25 13.75 2.67
CA ILE A 533 5.13 13.98 1.22
C ILE A 533 3.75 13.48 0.78
N TRP A 534 2.73 14.30 0.93
CA TRP A 534 1.33 13.93 0.73
C TRP A 534 0.92 13.97 -0.74
N THR A 535 0.13 12.98 -1.16
CA THR A 535 -0.55 12.89 -2.47
C THR A 535 -2.02 12.47 -2.26
N PRO A 536 -2.91 12.62 -3.26
CA PRO A 536 -4.27 12.08 -3.20
C PRO A 536 -4.33 10.58 -2.96
N ALA A 537 -3.27 9.85 -3.33
CA ALA A 537 -3.15 8.42 -3.13
C ALA A 537 -2.36 8.05 -1.85
N GLY A 538 -2.14 8.99 -0.93
CA GLY A 538 -1.51 8.78 0.37
C GLY A 538 -0.14 9.47 0.53
N MET A 539 0.43 9.35 1.73
CA MET A 539 1.74 9.89 2.08
C MET A 539 2.87 9.03 1.52
N LEU A 540 3.85 9.66 0.89
CA LEU A 540 5.14 9.04 0.61
C LEU A 540 6.06 9.23 1.82
N ALA A 541 6.76 8.17 2.18
CA ALA A 541 7.70 8.13 3.28
C ALA A 541 8.82 7.10 3.02
N MET A 542 9.99 7.31 3.62
CA MET A 542 11.14 6.43 3.47
C MET A 542 11.88 6.24 4.79
N ASN A 543 12.24 5.00 5.09
CA ASN A 543 13.09 4.63 6.21
C ASN A 543 14.54 4.53 5.72
N LEU A 544 15.46 5.20 6.40
CA LEU A 544 16.86 5.34 5.99
C LEU A 544 17.78 4.94 7.16
N THR A 545 18.98 4.51 6.83
CA THR A 545 20.03 4.19 7.79
C THR A 545 21.37 4.62 7.23
N ASP A 546 22.23 5.12 8.09
CA ASP A 546 23.65 5.30 7.81
C ASP A 546 24.41 5.29 9.14
N ASP A 547 25.72 5.08 9.09
CA ASP A 547 26.51 4.80 10.30
C ASP A 547 27.91 5.41 10.30
N VAL A 548 28.44 5.54 11.50
CA VAL A 548 29.86 5.79 11.76
C VAL A 548 30.44 4.59 12.51
N THR A 549 31.74 4.37 12.38
CA THR A 549 32.44 3.33 13.13
C THR A 549 32.99 3.91 14.42
N ILE A 550 32.60 3.33 15.56
CA ILE A 550 33.18 3.61 16.86
C ILE A 550 34.37 2.69 17.11
N SER A 551 35.52 3.26 17.48
CA SER A 551 36.66 2.51 18.01
C SER A 551 37.35 3.28 19.13
N GLY A 552 37.30 2.71 20.34
CA GLY A 552 37.71 3.38 21.56
C GLY A 552 36.72 4.45 22.01
N SER A 553 37.09 5.15 23.08
CA SER A 553 36.25 6.16 23.73
C SER A 553 36.97 7.50 23.85
N LEU A 554 36.19 8.56 24.07
CA LEU A 554 36.65 9.89 24.50
C LEU A 554 37.82 9.84 25.50
N TYR A 555 37.81 8.89 26.43
CA TYR A 555 38.86 8.77 27.45
C TYR A 555 40.22 8.40 26.88
N ASP A 556 40.27 7.71 25.75
CA ASP A 556 41.51 7.37 25.07
C ASP A 556 42.17 8.59 24.41
N ASP A 557 41.44 9.70 24.26
CA ASP A 557 41.96 10.99 23.81
C ASP A 557 42.36 11.91 24.97
N TRP A 558 41.97 11.59 26.21
CA TRP A 558 42.39 12.33 27.39
C TRP A 558 43.81 11.95 27.79
N HIS A 559 44.76 12.84 27.44
CA HIS A 559 46.11 12.75 27.96
C HIS A 559 46.17 13.18 29.43
N ILE A 560 46.46 12.24 30.35
CA ILE A 560 46.89 12.57 31.71
C ILE A 560 48.38 12.98 31.62
N ALA A 561 48.64 14.27 31.48
CA ALA A 561 49.99 14.78 31.78
C ALA A 561 50.24 14.61 33.29
N PRO A 562 51.34 13.97 33.73
CA PRO A 562 51.68 13.96 35.15
C PRO A 562 51.84 15.40 35.61
N GLY A 563 51.11 15.79 36.67
CA GLY A 563 51.26 17.09 37.30
C GLY A 563 52.73 17.26 37.68
N ASN A 564 53.34 18.37 37.26
CA ASN A 564 54.70 18.70 37.70
C ASN A 564 54.72 18.68 39.24
N PRO A 565 55.55 17.82 39.87
CA PRO A 565 55.60 17.65 41.32
C PRO A 565 56.05 18.91 42.06
#